data_AF-A0A382WKW6-F1
#
_entry.id   AF-A0A382WKW6-F1
#
_cell.length_a   1.000
_cell.length_b   1.000
_cell.length_c   1.000
_cell.angle_alpha   90.00
_cell.angle_beta   90.00
_cell.angle_gamma   90.00
#
_symmetry.space_group_name_H-M   'P 1'
#
loop_
_entity.id
_entity.type
_entity.pdbx_description
1 polymer ?
#
loop_
_entity_poly.entity_id
_entity_poly.type
_entity_poly.pdbx_seq_one_letter_code
_entity_poly.pdbx_strand_id
1 'polypeptide(L)'
;MIRRLIILLLIVGCGFAQDVNSYKSTSKYFDNHFSVGGGFGTIKVLNFMQGSYDLKLNNNISLFGYFGLPSLIGAGISWQQNYNQNGWMLCSSVGTGSPSIRANLLGISYQWQLGSELTYFSIGISTQLFKYHPVRNEVQYDAEWKIFPLPIISIDKRFN
;
A
#
# COMPACT_ATOMS: atom_id res chain seq x y z
N MET A 1 12.40 0.96 24.96
CA MET A 1 12.77 1.85 23.83
C MET A 1 11.67 1.96 22.78
N ILE A 2 11.02 0.85 22.37
CA ILE A 2 9.92 0.81 21.38
C ILE A 2 8.74 1.76 21.69
N ARG A 3 8.32 1.86 22.96
CA ARG A 3 7.17 2.69 23.37
C ARG A 3 7.35 4.19 23.09
N ARG A 4 8.60 4.70 23.15
CA ARG A 4 8.91 6.11 22.86
C ARG A 4 8.94 6.40 21.36
N LEU A 5 9.31 5.40 20.55
CA LEU A 5 9.34 5.51 19.09
C LEU A 5 7.92 5.63 18.50
N ILE A 6 6.97 4.86 19.04
CA ILE A 6 5.56 4.91 18.64
C ILE A 6 4.95 6.29 18.96
N ILE A 7 5.28 6.85 20.11
CA ILE A 7 4.81 8.19 20.51
C ILE A 7 5.38 9.26 19.59
N LEU A 8 6.66 9.17 19.22
CA LEU A 8 7.28 10.09 18.27
C LEU A 8 6.64 9.99 16.87
N LEU A 9 6.37 8.78 16.38
CA LEU A 9 5.66 8.56 15.11
C LEU A 9 4.24 9.14 15.12
N LEU A 10 3.52 8.99 16.23
CA LEU A 10 2.18 9.57 16.41
C LEU A 10 2.22 11.10 16.47
N ILE A 11 3.19 11.69 17.17
CA ILE A 11 3.35 13.15 17.26
C ILE A 11 3.71 13.75 15.90
N VAL A 12 4.60 13.09 15.16
CA VAL A 12 4.95 13.50 13.79
C VAL A 12 3.70 13.40 12.88
N GLY A 13 2.95 12.31 12.93
CA GLY A 13 1.70 12.16 12.17
C GLY A 13 0.65 13.23 12.49
N CYS A 14 0.50 13.60 13.76
CA CYS A 14 -0.42 14.66 14.18
C CYS A 14 0.05 16.07 13.78
N GLY A 15 1.37 16.34 13.78
CA GLY A 15 1.91 17.65 13.43
C GLY A 15 1.77 18.03 11.95
N PHE A 16 1.61 17.05 11.06
CA PHE A 16 1.45 17.26 9.61
C PHE A 16 -0.01 17.21 9.13
N ALA A 17 -0.96 16.91 10.00
CA ALA A 17 -2.39 16.91 9.66
C ALA A 17 -2.93 18.34 9.56
N GLN A 18 -2.78 18.98 8.40
CA GLN A 18 -3.47 20.23 8.09
C GLN A 18 -4.94 19.99 7.71
N ASP A 19 -5.80 20.92 8.11
CA ASP A 19 -7.24 20.91 7.90
C ASP A 19 -7.58 21.18 6.42
N VAL A 20 -8.04 20.17 5.68
CA VAL A 20 -8.34 20.29 4.24
C VAL A 20 -9.85 20.40 4.05
N ASN A 21 -10.32 21.62 3.78
CA ASN A 21 -11.69 21.91 3.33
C ASN A 21 -12.08 20.97 2.16
N SER A 22 -13.03 20.08 2.42
CA SER A 22 -13.14 18.76 1.77
C SER A 22 -13.82 18.72 0.39
N TYR A 23 -14.29 19.85 -0.16
CA TYR A 23 -15.08 19.82 -1.41
C TYR A 23 -14.36 20.40 -2.63
N LYS A 24 -13.59 21.49 -2.46
CA LYS A 24 -12.87 22.14 -3.58
C LYS A 24 -11.52 21.48 -3.89
N SER A 25 -10.99 20.73 -2.93
CA SER A 25 -9.70 20.02 -3.00
C SER A 25 -9.79 18.69 -3.77
N THR A 26 -10.98 18.05 -3.75
CA THR A 26 -11.22 16.71 -4.30
C THR A 26 -11.08 16.65 -5.82
N SER A 27 -11.54 17.68 -6.55
CA SER A 27 -11.41 17.69 -8.02
C SER A 27 -9.97 17.90 -8.48
N LYS A 28 -9.19 18.74 -7.79
CA LYS A 28 -7.80 19.06 -8.16
C LYS A 28 -6.87 17.84 -8.12
N TYR A 29 -7.19 16.88 -7.25
CA TYR A 29 -6.37 15.69 -7.08
C TYR A 29 -6.94 14.47 -7.82
N PHE A 30 -8.14 14.55 -8.37
CA PHE A 30 -8.76 13.44 -9.10
C PHE A 30 -8.03 13.06 -10.40
N ASP A 31 -7.08 13.86 -10.89
CA ASP A 31 -6.34 13.56 -12.12
C ASP A 31 -4.95 12.93 -11.90
N ASN A 32 -4.49 12.78 -10.65
CA ASN A 32 -3.16 12.18 -10.42
C ASN A 32 -3.24 10.66 -10.46
N HIS A 33 -2.57 10.05 -11.45
CA HIS A 33 -2.61 8.61 -11.69
C HIS A 33 -1.30 7.91 -11.34
N PHE A 34 -0.17 8.60 -11.40
CA PHE A 34 1.14 8.00 -11.13
C PHE A 34 1.61 8.29 -9.71
N SER A 35 2.23 7.31 -9.06
CA SER A 35 2.85 7.49 -7.75
C SER A 35 4.19 6.78 -7.66
N VAL A 36 5.10 7.37 -6.88
CA VAL A 36 6.35 6.72 -6.48
C VAL A 36 6.44 6.76 -4.96
N GLY A 37 6.70 5.62 -4.35
CA GLY A 37 6.82 5.52 -2.91
C GLY A 37 7.81 4.48 -2.45
N GLY A 38 8.11 4.54 -1.16
CA GLY A 38 9.00 3.60 -0.51
C GLY A 38 8.80 3.54 1.00
N GLY A 39 9.26 2.45 1.61
CA GLY A 39 9.08 2.21 3.03
C GLY A 39 9.25 0.75 3.44
N PHE A 40 8.82 0.43 4.66
CA PHE A 40 8.67 -0.95 5.11
C PHE A 40 7.28 -1.44 4.68
N GLY A 41 7.19 -1.89 3.42
CA GLY A 41 5.92 -2.08 2.73
C GLY A 41 5.37 -0.75 2.22
N THR A 42 5.05 -0.69 0.93
CA THR A 42 4.39 0.46 0.31
C THR A 42 2.88 0.38 0.51
N ILE A 43 2.17 1.48 0.25
CA ILE A 43 0.75 1.62 0.63
C ILE A 43 -0.18 0.55 0.02
N LYS A 44 0.16 0.02 -1.17
CA LYS A 44 -0.64 -0.94 -1.93
C LYS A 44 -0.10 -2.37 -1.92
N VAL A 45 1.19 -2.54 -1.67
CA VAL A 45 1.90 -3.82 -1.77
C VAL A 45 3.10 -3.87 -0.83
N LEU A 46 3.58 -5.07 -0.55
CA LEU A 46 4.76 -5.28 0.30
C LEU A 46 6.07 -5.07 -0.46
N ASN A 47 6.20 -3.93 -1.12
CA ASN A 47 7.46 -3.49 -1.74
C ASN A 47 8.19 -2.47 -0.84
N PHE A 48 9.50 -2.42 -0.94
CA PHE A 48 10.34 -1.39 -0.30
C PHE A 48 10.38 -0.10 -1.10
N MET A 49 10.30 -0.22 -2.42
CA MET A 49 10.18 0.88 -3.37
C MET A 49 9.23 0.45 -4.48
N GLN A 50 8.35 1.35 -4.90
CA GLN A 50 7.30 1.06 -5.87
C GLN A 50 6.99 2.30 -6.72
N GLY A 51 6.90 2.10 -8.04
CA GLY A 51 6.11 2.95 -8.92
C GLY A 51 4.73 2.32 -9.13
N SER A 52 3.66 3.10 -9.05
CA SER A 52 2.30 2.63 -9.30
C SER A 52 1.54 3.57 -10.21
N TYR A 53 0.63 3.01 -11.01
CA TYR A 53 -0.27 3.75 -11.86
C TYR A 53 -1.72 3.31 -11.59
N ASP A 54 -2.59 4.24 -11.25
CA ASP A 54 -4.00 4.01 -10.94
C ASP A 54 -4.91 4.35 -12.12
N LEU A 55 -5.65 3.36 -12.62
CA LEU A 55 -6.84 3.56 -13.43
C LEU A 55 -8.07 3.68 -12.53
N LYS A 56 -8.60 4.91 -12.40
CA LYS A 56 -9.73 5.20 -11.52
C LYS A 56 -11.03 4.72 -12.15
N LEU A 57 -11.81 3.96 -11.39
CA LEU A 57 -13.15 3.52 -11.80
C LEU A 57 -14.23 4.46 -11.24
N ASN A 58 -14.02 5.00 -10.04
CA ASN A 58 -14.87 6.02 -9.43
C ASN A 58 -14.08 6.81 -8.35
N ASN A 59 -14.78 7.60 -7.52
CA ASN A 59 -14.19 8.44 -6.46
C ASN A 59 -13.51 7.66 -5.32
N ASN A 60 -13.69 6.34 -5.28
CA ASN A 60 -13.20 5.49 -4.20
C ASN A 60 -12.40 4.31 -4.70
N ILE A 61 -12.65 3.81 -5.91
CA ILE A 61 -12.11 2.55 -6.42
C ILE A 61 -11.17 2.84 -7.59
N SER A 62 -9.99 2.23 -7.57
CA SER A 62 -9.07 2.18 -8.70
C SER A 62 -8.60 0.76 -8.98
N LEU A 63 -8.35 0.45 -10.24
CA LEU A 63 -7.41 -0.60 -10.63
C LEU A 63 -6.02 0.02 -10.65
N PHE A 64 -4.99 -0.73 -10.28
CA PHE A 64 -3.63 -0.23 -10.33
C PHE A 64 -2.66 -1.25 -10.89
N GLY A 65 -1.70 -0.77 -11.66
CA GLY A 65 -0.49 -1.49 -12.02
C GLY A 65 0.67 -1.00 -11.17
N TYR A 66 1.66 -1.85 -10.93
CA TYR A 66 2.87 -1.44 -10.23
C TYR A 66 4.11 -2.19 -10.67
N PHE A 67 5.25 -1.56 -10.40
CA PHE A 67 6.57 -2.16 -10.47
C PHE A 67 7.38 -1.78 -9.23
N GLY A 68 8.31 -2.62 -8.80
CA GLY A 68 9.11 -2.32 -7.61
C GLY A 68 9.96 -3.49 -7.11
N LEU A 69 10.38 -3.41 -5.85
CA LEU A 69 11.20 -4.44 -5.20
C LEU A 69 10.59 -4.83 -3.86
N PRO A 70 10.47 -6.13 -3.51
CA PRO A 70 10.93 -7.29 -4.28
C PRO A 70 9.95 -7.76 -5.37
N SER A 71 8.69 -7.30 -5.37
CA SER A 71 7.73 -7.66 -6.41
C SER A 71 7.95 -6.79 -7.64
N LEU A 72 8.60 -7.36 -8.66
CA LEU A 72 9.03 -6.67 -9.89
C LEU A 72 7.87 -6.02 -10.63
N ILE A 73 6.75 -6.74 -10.77
CA ILE A 73 5.56 -6.24 -11.45
C ILE A 73 4.29 -6.89 -10.88
N GLY A 74 3.19 -6.15 -10.90
CA GLY A 74 1.89 -6.69 -10.55
C GLY A 74 0.75 -5.72 -10.83
N ALA A 75 -0.45 -6.15 -10.46
CA ALA A 75 -1.66 -5.35 -10.58
C ALA A 75 -2.63 -5.67 -9.45
N GLY A 76 -3.57 -4.78 -9.20
CA GLY A 76 -4.55 -4.93 -8.14
C GLY A 76 -5.73 -3.99 -8.26
N ILE A 77 -6.58 -4.05 -7.25
CA ILE A 77 -7.69 -3.15 -7.01
C ILE A 77 -7.48 -2.47 -5.66
N SER A 78 -7.78 -1.19 -5.60
CA SER A 78 -7.78 -0.44 -4.36
C SER A 78 -9.11 0.26 -4.13
N TRP A 79 -9.47 0.38 -2.86
CA TRP A 79 -10.52 1.25 -2.38
C TRP A 79 -9.91 2.28 -1.43
N GLN A 80 -10.26 3.55 -1.60
CA GLN A 80 -9.87 4.67 -0.76
C GLN A 80 -11.13 5.37 -0.28
N GLN A 81 -11.16 5.77 1.00
CA GLN A 81 -12.30 6.50 1.57
C GLN A 81 -12.59 7.78 0.79
N ASN A 82 -11.54 8.48 0.35
CA ASN A 82 -11.59 9.52 -0.67
C ASN A 82 -10.28 9.47 -1.45
N TYR A 83 -10.37 9.40 -2.77
CA TYR A 83 -9.19 9.28 -3.62
C TYR A 83 -8.24 10.47 -3.44
N ASN A 84 -6.93 10.20 -3.24
CA ASN A 84 -5.90 11.23 -3.01
C ASN A 84 -6.22 12.17 -1.84
N GLN A 85 -6.79 11.64 -0.75
CA GLN A 85 -7.04 12.41 0.47
C GLN A 85 -6.65 11.62 1.71
N ASN A 86 -6.64 12.28 2.86
CA ASN A 86 -6.48 11.60 4.14
C ASN A 86 -7.61 10.58 4.32
N GLY A 87 -7.26 9.39 4.79
CA GLY A 87 -8.28 8.39 5.08
C GLY A 87 -7.80 6.96 4.97
N TRP A 88 -8.77 6.07 5.13
CA TRP A 88 -8.57 4.64 5.00
C TRP A 88 -8.38 4.21 3.55
N MET A 89 -7.55 3.21 3.39
CA MET A 89 -7.29 2.55 2.13
C MET A 89 -7.28 1.03 2.31
N LEU A 90 -7.90 0.35 1.37
CA LEU A 90 -7.90 -1.10 1.22
C LEU A 90 -7.31 -1.44 -0.14
N CYS A 91 -6.55 -2.52 -0.20
CA CYS A 91 -6.03 -3.01 -1.46
C CYS A 91 -6.03 -4.53 -1.51
N SER A 92 -6.21 -5.04 -2.72
CA SER A 92 -5.98 -6.43 -3.08
C SER A 92 -5.14 -6.45 -4.34
N SER A 93 -4.07 -7.24 -4.37
CA SER A 93 -3.21 -7.30 -5.54
C SER A 93 -2.54 -8.63 -5.71
N VAL A 94 -2.06 -8.84 -6.94
CA VAL A 94 -1.24 -9.97 -7.32
C VAL A 94 0.03 -9.44 -7.97
N GLY A 95 1.16 -10.03 -7.63
CA GLY A 95 2.45 -9.64 -8.20
C GLY A 95 3.44 -10.77 -8.26
N THR A 96 4.47 -10.58 -9.05
CA THR A 96 5.55 -11.55 -9.25
C THR A 96 6.92 -10.88 -9.19
N GLY A 97 7.81 -11.47 -8.40
CA GLY A 97 9.25 -11.13 -8.41
C GLY A 97 10.09 -12.10 -9.25
N SER A 98 9.48 -13.20 -9.70
CA SER A 98 10.08 -14.26 -10.51
C SER A 98 8.95 -15.13 -11.09
N PRO A 99 9.04 -15.65 -12.32
CA PRO A 99 7.95 -16.39 -12.99
C PRO A 99 7.26 -17.48 -12.15
N SER A 100 7.97 -18.05 -11.18
CA SER A 100 7.50 -19.11 -10.28
C SER A 100 6.91 -18.61 -8.94
N ILE A 101 7.01 -17.33 -8.60
CA ILE A 101 6.53 -16.76 -7.34
C ILE A 101 5.43 -15.74 -7.64
N ARG A 102 4.21 -16.05 -7.20
CA ARG A 102 3.07 -15.13 -7.19
C ARG A 102 2.69 -14.81 -5.75
N ALA A 103 2.71 -13.53 -5.40
CA ALA A 103 2.23 -13.03 -4.12
C ALA A 103 0.81 -12.51 -4.31
N ASN A 104 -0.15 -13.05 -3.55
CA ASN A 104 -1.45 -12.40 -3.38
C ASN A 104 -1.38 -11.57 -2.10
N LEU A 105 -1.75 -10.30 -2.21
CA LEU A 105 -1.62 -9.34 -1.13
C LEU A 105 -2.99 -8.75 -0.82
N LEU A 106 -3.33 -8.72 0.46
CA LEU A 106 -4.43 -7.91 0.98
C LEU A 106 -3.85 -6.89 1.93
N GLY A 107 -4.28 -5.65 1.88
CA GLY A 107 -3.74 -4.58 2.73
C GLY A 107 -4.81 -3.62 3.19
N ILE A 108 -4.66 -3.16 4.43
CA ILE A 108 -5.40 -2.04 5.00
C ILE A 108 -4.40 -1.03 5.54
N SER A 109 -4.59 0.24 5.22
CA SER A 109 -3.75 1.33 5.68
C SER A 109 -4.56 2.60 5.90
N TYR A 110 -3.98 3.51 6.68
CA TYR A 110 -4.42 4.88 6.78
C TYR A 110 -3.32 5.78 6.22
N GLN A 111 -3.70 6.74 5.38
CA GLN A 111 -2.79 7.71 4.78
C GLN A 111 -3.07 9.13 5.27
N TRP A 112 -2.01 9.89 5.50
CA TRP A 112 -2.03 11.33 5.77
C TRP A 112 -1.24 12.07 4.70
N GLN A 113 -1.86 13.06 4.09
CA GLN A 113 -1.22 14.04 3.24
C GLN A 113 -0.26 14.87 4.08
N LEU A 114 0.97 14.99 3.62
CA LEU A 114 2.02 15.76 4.25
C LEU A 114 2.05 17.17 3.64
N GLY A 115 1.53 18.14 4.38
CA GLY A 115 1.47 19.53 3.95
C GLY A 115 0.53 19.74 2.76
N SER A 116 0.90 20.65 1.85
CA SER A 116 0.10 21.00 0.66
C SER A 116 0.46 20.20 -0.60
N GLU A 117 1.51 19.37 -0.54
CA GLU A 117 1.92 18.53 -1.66
C GLU A 117 1.14 17.21 -1.69
N LEU A 118 1.12 16.57 -2.85
CA LEU A 118 0.56 15.22 -3.05
C LEU A 118 1.49 14.11 -2.53
N THR A 119 2.08 14.35 -1.37
CA THR A 119 2.93 13.39 -0.67
C THR A 119 2.16 12.85 0.52
N TYR A 120 2.15 11.53 0.71
CA TYR A 120 1.37 10.86 1.73
C TYR A 120 2.29 10.00 2.59
N PHE A 121 2.17 10.13 3.90
CA PHE A 121 2.68 9.16 4.87
C PHE A 121 1.58 8.16 5.18
N SER A 122 1.91 6.87 5.22
CA SER A 122 0.91 5.83 5.48
C SER A 122 1.40 4.81 6.48
N ILE A 123 0.48 4.32 7.32
CA ILE A 123 0.71 3.16 8.18
C ILE A 123 -0.40 2.14 7.98
N GLY A 124 -0.08 0.86 8.14
CA GLY A 124 -1.05 -0.19 7.94
C GLY A 124 -0.50 -1.59 8.16
N ILE A 125 -1.27 -2.57 7.71
CA ILE A 125 -0.90 -3.98 7.71
C ILE A 125 -1.29 -4.55 6.35
N SER A 126 -0.39 -5.30 5.75
CA SER A 126 -0.69 -6.14 4.59
C SER A 126 -0.35 -7.60 4.89
N THR A 127 -1.11 -8.51 4.32
CA THR A 127 -0.89 -9.94 4.40
C THR A 127 -0.40 -10.46 3.07
N GLN A 128 0.66 -11.27 3.11
CA GLN A 128 1.06 -12.09 1.98
C GLN A 128 0.46 -13.48 2.12
N LEU A 129 -0.30 -13.88 1.10
CA LEU A 129 -0.85 -15.22 0.93
C LEU A 129 0.07 -15.98 -0.03
N PHE A 130 0.71 -17.03 0.48
CA PHE A 130 1.45 -17.96 -0.35
C PHE A 130 1.01 -19.39 -0.12
N LYS A 131 1.00 -20.14 -1.24
CA LYS A 131 0.74 -21.56 -1.26
C LYS A 131 2.09 -22.28 -1.25
N TYR A 132 2.29 -23.22 -0.34
CA TYR A 132 3.52 -24.01 -0.27
C TYR A 132 3.19 -25.49 -0.09
N HIS A 133 4.10 -26.35 -0.52
CA HIS A 133 4.01 -27.79 -0.30
C HIS A 133 4.93 -28.15 0.87
N PRO A 134 4.40 -28.53 2.03
CA PRO A 134 5.22 -29.00 3.14
C PRO A 134 5.92 -30.30 2.74
N VAL A 135 7.20 -30.42 3.07
CA VAL A 135 7.92 -31.70 3.03
C VAL A 135 8.22 -32.10 4.47
N ARG A 136 7.76 -33.29 4.89
CA ARG A 136 8.13 -33.90 6.17
C ARG A 136 8.57 -35.32 5.91
N ASN A 137 9.75 -35.70 6.41
CA ASN A 137 10.33 -37.03 6.21
C ASN A 137 10.33 -37.46 4.73
N GLU A 138 10.72 -36.56 3.83
CA GLU A 138 10.76 -36.78 2.36
C GLU A 138 9.40 -37.02 1.68
N VAL A 139 8.29 -36.94 2.42
CA VAL A 139 6.93 -36.99 1.87
C VAL A 139 6.43 -35.58 1.60
N GLN A 140 6.01 -35.32 0.36
CA GLN A 140 5.40 -34.06 -0.05
C GLN A 140 3.90 -34.10 0.23
N TYR A 141 3.41 -33.11 0.97
CA TYR A 141 1.99 -33.00 1.33
C TYR A 141 1.23 -32.06 0.39
N ASP A 142 -0.09 -32.10 0.52
CA ASP A 142 -0.99 -31.17 -0.15
C ASP A 142 -0.63 -29.72 0.16
N ALA A 143 -0.95 -28.88 -0.81
CA ALA A 143 -0.57 -27.48 -0.80
C ALA A 143 -1.36 -26.72 0.28
N GLU A 144 -0.66 -26.13 1.24
CA GLU A 144 -1.23 -25.34 2.32
C GLU A 144 -1.11 -23.83 2.04
N TRP A 145 -2.10 -23.06 2.52
CA TRP A 145 -2.03 -21.60 2.53
C TRP A 145 -1.48 -21.10 3.85
N LYS A 146 -0.53 -20.16 3.79
CA LYS A 146 -0.12 -19.40 4.97
C LYS A 146 -0.35 -17.91 4.75
N ILE A 147 -0.64 -17.24 5.87
CA ILE A 147 -0.88 -15.80 5.96
C ILE A 147 0.24 -15.20 6.80
N PHE A 148 0.98 -14.26 6.23
CA PHE A 148 2.02 -13.52 6.94
C PHE A 148 1.65 -12.04 6.99
N PRO A 149 1.19 -11.53 8.15
CA PRO A 149 0.94 -10.10 8.32
C PRO A 149 2.28 -9.37 8.44
N LEU A 150 2.42 -8.31 7.66
CA LEU A 150 3.59 -7.45 7.59
C LEU A 150 3.14 -5.99 7.72
N PRO A 151 3.90 -5.16 8.46
CA PRO A 151 3.55 -3.76 8.62
C PRO A 151 3.69 -3.02 7.28
N ILE A 152 2.88 -1.99 7.11
CA ILE A 152 3.07 -0.93 6.11
C ILE A 152 3.52 0.30 6.88
N ILE A 153 4.66 0.87 6.49
CA ILE A 153 5.09 2.21 6.88
C ILE A 153 5.71 2.82 5.63
N SER A 154 5.00 3.71 4.95
CA SER A 154 5.40 4.23 3.63
C SER A 154 5.30 5.73 3.50
N ILE A 155 6.08 6.27 2.56
CA ILE A 155 5.91 7.60 2.01
C ILE A 155 5.70 7.45 0.50
N ASP A 156 4.65 8.08 -0.03
CA ASP A 156 4.24 7.99 -1.43
C ASP A 156 3.98 9.39 -1.99
N LYS A 157 4.66 9.77 -3.08
CA LYS A 157 4.43 11.02 -3.81
C LYS A 157 3.65 10.74 -5.09
N ARG A 158 2.56 11.48 -5.33
CA ARG A 158 1.68 11.34 -6.50
C ARG A 158 1.93 12.47 -7.49
N PHE A 159 1.84 12.15 -8.77
CA PHE A 159 2.12 13.03 -9.90
C PHE A 159 0.93 13.05 -10.86
N ASN A 160 0.75 14.19 -11.54
CA ASN A 160 -0.19 14.37 -12.65
C ASN A 160 0.43 13.81 -13.93
#